data_AF-A0A8T5NTM6-F1
#
_entry.id   AF-A0A8T5NTM6-F1
#
_cell.length_a   1.000
_cell.length_b   1.000
_cell.length_c   1.000
_cell.angle_alpha   90.00
_cell.angle_beta   90.00
_cell.angle_gamma   90.00
#
_symmetry.space_group_name_H-M   'P 1'
#
loop_
_entity.id
_entity.type
_entity.pdbx_description
1 polymer ?
#
loop_
_entity_poly.entity_id
_entity_poly.type
_entity_poly.pdbx_seq_one_letter_code
_entity_poly.pdbx_strand_id
1 'polypeptide(L)' 'MKEKKFIKICPKCGSTNITIPPSGLDLKMSQPDYCKDCKNRGIFPEIEEDKVEYFKKVLKNKEA' A
#
# COMPACT_ATOMS: atom_id res chain seq x y z
N MET A 1 -12.46 -3.46 -22.05
CA MET A 1 -12.04 -2.38 -21.13
C MET A 1 -10.99 -2.97 -20.20
N LYS A 2 -9.76 -2.42 -20.14
CA LYS A 2 -8.76 -2.92 -19.17
C LYS A 2 -9.22 -2.52 -17.78
N GLU A 3 -9.57 -3.50 -16.94
CA GLU A 3 -9.84 -3.27 -15.53
C GLU A 3 -8.58 -2.68 -14.87
N LYS A 4 -8.68 -1.44 -14.40
CA LYS A 4 -7.59 -0.80 -13.66
C LYS A 4 -7.53 -1.44 -12.28
N LYS A 5 -6.54 -2.30 -12.05
CA LYS A 5 -6.27 -2.87 -10.73
C LYS A 5 -5.53 -1.84 -9.88
N PHE A 6 -6.10 -1.54 -8.72
CA PHE A 6 -5.47 -0.71 -7.69
C PHE A 6 -4.94 -1.62 -6.60
N ILE A 7 -3.71 -1.37 -6.16
CA ILE A 7 -3.09 -2.08 -5.06
C ILE A 7 -2.59 -1.09 -4.02
N LYS A 8 -2.66 -1.46 -2.74
CA LYS A 8 -2.00 -0.69 -1.70
C LYS A 8 -0.49 -0.85 -1.82
N ILE A 9 0.25 0.22 -1.51
CA ILE A 9 1.70 0.21 -1.43
C ILE A 9 2.17 0.86 -0.13
N CYS A 10 3.15 0.27 0.53
CA CYS A 10 3.70 0.85 1.74
C CYS A 10 4.47 2.13 1.38
N PRO A 11 4.11 3.30 1.97
CA PRO A 11 4.75 4.57 1.63
C PRO A 11 6.18 4.68 2.20
N LYS A 12 6.57 3.76 3.09
CA LYS A 12 7.88 3.73 3.73
C LYS A 12 8.91 2.93 2.94
N CYS A 13 8.56 1.70 2.53
CA CYS A 13 9.49 0.78 1.86
C CYS A 13 9.07 0.38 0.44
N GLY A 14 7.90 0.81 -0.04
CA GLY A 14 7.40 0.45 -1.37
C GLY A 14 6.95 -0.99 -1.51
N SER A 15 6.80 -1.73 -0.41
CA SER A 15 6.28 -3.10 -0.44
C SER A 15 4.77 -3.09 -0.69
N THR A 16 4.32 -4.01 -1.54
CA THR A 16 2.91 -4.29 -1.82
C THR A 16 2.36 -5.42 -0.95
N ASN A 17 3.20 -6.01 -0.09
CA ASN A 17 2.83 -7.08 0.83
C ASN A 17 2.18 -6.50 2.09
N ILE A 18 0.94 -6.07 1.92
CA ILE A 18 0.17 -5.34 2.92
C ILE A 18 -0.99 -6.21 3.35
N THR A 19 -1.13 -6.35 4.66
CA THR A 19 -2.30 -6.97 5.27
C THR A 19 -3.35 -5.90 5.43
N ILE A 20 -4.37 -5.97 4.59
CA ILE A 20 -5.56 -5.14 4.70
C ILE A 20 -6.50 -5.89 5.65
N PRO A 21 -6.87 -5.30 6.80
CA PRO A 21 -7.83 -5.92 7.70
C PRO A 21 -9.17 -6.09 6.97
N PRO A 22 -9.90 -7.19 7.20
CA PRO A 22 -11.19 -7.40 6.54
C PRO A 22 -12.13 -6.25 6.92
N SER A 23 -12.74 -5.63 5.91
CA SER A 23 -13.79 -4.63 6.07
C SER A 23 -15.08 -5.32 6.56
N GLY A 24 -15.06 -5.82 7.80
CA GLY A 24 -16.24 -6.36 8.47
C GLY A 24 -17.20 -5.23 8.80
N LEU A 25 -18.48 -5.43 8.45
CA LEU A 25 -19.58 -4.48 8.64
C LEU A 25 -19.53 -3.73 9.98
N ASP A 26 -19.79 -2.42 9.91
CA ASP A 26 -20.31 -1.56 10.98
C ASP A 26 -19.40 -1.10 12.14
N LEU A 27 -18.15 -1.51 12.24
CA LEU A 27 -17.23 -0.91 13.21
C LEU A 27 -16.25 0.03 12.51
N LYS A 28 -16.60 1.31 12.60
CA LYS A 28 -15.88 2.54 12.19
C LYS A 28 -14.51 2.71 12.87
N MET A 29 -13.77 1.63 13.11
CA MET A 29 -12.35 1.65 13.40
C MET A 29 -11.62 1.37 12.10
N SER A 30 -11.07 2.42 11.50
CA SER A 30 -10.11 2.33 10.40
C SER A 30 -8.89 1.55 10.89
N GLN A 31 -8.95 0.21 10.87
CA GLN A 31 -7.81 -0.59 11.26
C GLN A 31 -6.68 -0.24 10.29
N PRO A 32 -5.50 0.12 10.80
CA PRO A 32 -4.40 0.55 9.96
C PRO A 32 -3.93 -0.61 9.08
N ASP A 33 -3.62 -0.31 7.83
CA ASP A 33 -2.91 -1.20 6.92
C ASP A 33 -1.58 -1.61 7.54
N TYR A 34 -1.23 -2.88 7.43
CA TYR A 34 0.01 -3.41 7.98
C TYR A 34 0.95 -3.91 6.89
N CYS A 35 2.16 -3.34 6.82
CA CYS A 35 3.21 -3.82 5.93
C CYS A 35 3.98 -4.96 6.60
N LYS A 36 4.04 -6.14 5.95
CA LYS A 36 4.79 -7.28 6.51
C LYS A 36 6.31 -7.11 6.41
N ASP A 37 6.82 -6.38 5.43
CA ASP A 37 8.27 -6.21 5.21
C ASP A 37 8.91 -5.24 6.21
N CYS A 38 8.38 -4.02 6.32
CA CYS A 38 8.96 -2.99 7.19
C CYS A 38 8.25 -2.86 8.55
N LYS A 39 7.26 -3.73 8.83
CA LYS A 39 6.40 -3.72 10.03
C LYS A 39 5.69 -2.38 10.27
N ASN A 40 5.57 -1.56 9.22
CA ASN A 40 4.89 -0.27 9.30
C ASN A 40 3.37 -0.48 9.43
N ARG A 41 2.73 0.40 10.20
CA ARG A 41 1.28 0.41 10.43
C ARG A 41 0.77 1.81 10.13
N GLY A 42 -0.28 1.93 9.32
CA GLY A 42 -0.90 3.23 9.05
C GLY A 42 -1.90 3.17 7.93
N ILE A 43 -2.22 4.33 7.35
CA ILE A 43 -3.04 4.41 6.14
C ILE A 43 -2.09 4.36 4.96
N PHE A 44 -2.19 3.33 4.12
CA PHE A 44 -1.33 3.18 2.96
C PHE A 44 -2.02 3.67 1.68
N PRO A 45 -1.29 4.38 0.79
CA PRO A 45 -1.84 4.82 -0.47
C PRO A 45 -2.15 3.65 -1.40
N GLU A 46 -3.22 3.81 -2.17
CA GLU A 46 -3.61 2.92 -3.26
C GLU A 46 -3.12 3.51 -4.58
N ILE A 47 -2.40 2.71 -5.36
CA ILE A 47 -1.89 3.10 -6.68
C ILE A 47 -2.28 2.07 -7.73
N GLU A 48 -2.37 2.51 -8.99
CA GLU A 48 -2.56 1.59 -10.12
C GLU A 48 -1.38 0.61 -10.19
N GLU A 49 -1.66 -0.68 -10.42
CA GLU A 49 -0.64 -1.74 -10.50
C GLU A 49 0.49 -1.39 -11.49
N ASP A 50 0.14 -0.74 -12.60
CA ASP A 50 1.06 -0.25 -13.64
C ASP A 50 2.06 0.80 -13.12
N LYS A 51 1.66 1.59 -12.11
CA LYS A 51 2.47 2.66 -11.49
C LYS A 51 3.32 2.17 -10.32
N VAL A 52 3.21 0.90 -9.93
CA VAL A 52 3.93 0.33 -8.77
C VAL A 52 5.43 0.37 -8.99
N GLU A 53 5.90 0.03 -10.18
CA GLU A 53 7.32 0.03 -10.47
C GLU A 53 7.89 1.46 -10.46
N TYR A 54 7.13 2.43 -10.98
CA TYR A 54 7.49 3.84 -10.90
C TYR A 54 7.60 4.30 -9.44
N PHE A 55 6.61 3.96 -8.60
CA PHE A 55 6.61 4.34 -7.20
C PHE A 55 7.81 3.75 -6.43
N LYS A 56 8.18 2.50 -6.71
CA LYS A 56 9.38 1.86 -6.13
C LYS A 56 10.67 2.59 -6.54
N LYS A 57 10.78 3.04 -7.79
CA LYS A 57 11.94 3.83 -8.26
C LYS A 57 12.01 5.19 -7.55
N VAL A 58 10.87 5.87 -7.40
CA VAL A 58 10.79 7.17 -6.70
C VAL A 58 11.19 7.03 -5.22
N LEU A 59 10.74 5.98 -4.53
CA LEU A 59 11.10 5.73 -3.14
C LEU A 59 12.60 5.50 -2.96
N LYS A 60 13.23 4.67 -3.81
CA LYS A 60 14.68 4.44 -3.76
C LYS A 60 15.49 5.72 -3.93
N ASN A 61 15.04 6.64 -4.79
CA ASN A 61 15.71 7.93 -5.00
C ASN A 61 15.49 8.93 -3.86
N LYS A 62 14.56 8.68 -2.94
CA LYS A 62 14.25 9.60 -1.83
C LYS A 62 15.13 9.37 -0.59
N GLU A 63 15.87 8.26 -0.56
CA GLU A 63 16.86 7.93 0.48
C GLU A 63 18.31 8.28 0.07
N ALA A 64 18.52 8.93 -1.09
CA ALA A 64 19.83 9.38 -1.59
C ALA A 64 20.05 10.88 -1.37
#